data_AF-A0A4V3C877-F1
#
_entry.id   AF-A0A4V3C877-F1
#
_cell.length_a   1.000
_cell.length_b   1.000
_cell.length_c   1.000
_cell.angle_alpha   90.00
_cell.angle_beta   90.00
_cell.angle_gamma   90.00
#
_symmetry.space_group_name_H-M   'P 1'
#
loop_
_entity.id
_entity.type
_entity.pdbx_description
1 polymer ?
#
loop_
_entity_poly.entity_id
_entity_poly.type
_entity_poly.pdbx_seq_one_letter_code
_entity_poly.pdbx_strand_id
1 'polypeptide(L)'
;MPVLLVPGVLRAEAGGESRLEIAAAGTLGAVLAEVGERWPRLARRIRDEQGAVRRYVNIYVDGEDARRSTGLDTPVSAASEIQVLPSVAGGSAFSRRWSIADDPGVRGSNTRP
;
A
#
# COMPACT_ATOMS: atom_id res chain seq x y z
N MET A 1 -6.87 12.57 5.61
CA MET A 1 -6.42 12.32 4.24
C MET A 1 -5.60 11.06 4.28
N PRO A 2 -5.97 10.00 3.53
CA PRO A 2 -5.19 8.77 3.55
C PRO A 2 -3.76 9.01 3.07
N VAL A 3 -2.85 8.18 3.55
CA VAL A 3 -1.42 8.27 3.24
C VAL A 3 -1.00 7.07 2.40
N LEU A 4 -0.39 7.33 1.23
CA LEU A 4 0.22 6.29 0.41
C LEU A 4 1.72 6.21 0.68
N LEU A 5 2.17 5.04 1.16
CA LEU A 5 3.57 4.71 1.38
C LEU A 5 4.23 4.24 0.09
N VAL A 6 5.31 4.93 -0.28
CA VAL A 6 6.07 4.66 -1.51
C VAL A 6 7.34 3.88 -1.18
N PRO A 7 7.50 2.65 -1.70
CA PRO A 7 8.69 1.85 -1.49
C PRO A 7 9.89 2.50 -2.17
N GLY A 8 11.10 2.27 -1.63
CA GLY A 8 12.34 2.92 -2.09
C GLY A 8 12.52 2.91 -3.61
N VAL A 9 12.21 1.77 -4.25
CA VAL A 9 12.34 1.57 -5.70
C VAL A 9 11.38 2.40 -6.56
N LEU A 10 10.30 2.92 -5.96
CA LEU A 10 9.30 3.75 -6.65
C LEU A 10 9.40 5.24 -6.29
N ARG A 11 10.23 5.62 -5.31
CA ARG A 11 10.31 7.01 -4.83
C ARG A 11 10.71 7.99 -5.92
N ALA A 12 11.58 7.59 -6.85
CA ALA A 12 11.97 8.44 -7.98
C ALA A 12 10.77 8.87 -8.84
N GLU A 13 9.72 8.04 -8.92
CA GLU A 13 8.49 8.33 -9.66
C GLU A 13 7.48 9.15 -8.83
N ALA A 14 7.76 9.31 -7.53
CA ALA A 14 6.99 10.05 -6.54
C ALA A 14 7.70 11.35 -6.09
N GLY A 15 8.66 11.86 -6.88
CA GLY A 15 9.42 13.08 -6.53
C GLY A 15 10.46 12.89 -5.41
N GLY A 16 10.83 11.64 -5.10
CA GLY A 16 11.72 11.29 -3.99
C GLY A 16 10.99 11.00 -2.68
N GLU A 17 9.69 11.25 -2.62
CA GLU A 17 8.90 11.13 -1.40
C GLU A 17 8.65 9.68 -1.00
N SER A 18 8.64 9.44 0.30
CA SER A 18 8.31 8.14 0.90
C SER A 18 6.85 8.02 1.34
N ARG A 19 6.16 9.16 1.43
CA ARG A 19 4.77 9.29 1.88
C ARG A 19 4.07 10.34 1.03
N LEU A 20 2.91 9.99 0.49
CA LEU A 20 2.09 10.89 -0.29
C LEU A 20 0.74 11.05 0.40
N GLU A 21 0.35 12.29 0.70
CA GLU A 21 -0.99 12.59 1.20
C GLU A 21 -1.97 12.64 0.04
N ILE A 22 -3.03 11.85 0.13
CA ILE A 22 -4.07 11.71 -0.90
C ILE A 22 -5.34 12.36 -0.38
N ALA A 23 -5.99 13.20 -1.19
CA ALA A 23 -7.23 13.87 -0.79
C ALA A 23 -8.44 12.94 -0.90
N ALA A 24 -8.47 12.11 -1.94
CA ALA A 24 -9.50 11.13 -2.22
C ALA A 24 -9.53 10.05 -1.14
N ALA A 25 -10.76 9.66 -0.76
CA ALA A 25 -11.06 8.56 0.14
C ALA A 25 -12.32 7.83 -0.39
N GLY A 26 -12.80 6.83 0.35
CA GLY A 26 -13.93 6.00 -0.04
C GLY A 26 -13.45 4.64 -0.55
N THR A 27 -12.74 4.60 -1.68
CA THR A 27 -12.20 3.35 -2.24
C THR A 27 -10.75 3.46 -2.68
N LEU A 28 -10.04 2.33 -2.71
CA LEU A 28 -8.69 2.26 -3.27
C LEU A 28 -8.66 2.71 -4.74
N GLY A 29 -9.71 2.44 -5.51
CA GLY A 29 -9.86 2.88 -6.89
C GLY A 29 -9.81 4.41 -7.03
N ALA A 30 -10.49 5.13 -6.14
CA ALA A 30 -10.50 6.59 -6.09
C ALA A 30 -9.13 7.16 -5.72
N VAL A 31 -8.47 6.58 -4.70
CA VAL A 31 -7.09 6.96 -4.32
C VAL A 31 -6.15 6.78 -5.50
N LEU A 32 -6.17 5.62 -6.16
CA LEU A 32 -5.28 5.33 -7.28
C LEU A 32 -5.62 6.15 -8.53
N ALA A 33 -6.84 6.69 -8.65
CA ALA A 33 -7.19 7.64 -9.71
C ALA A 33 -6.50 8.98 -9.47
N GLU A 34 -6.58 9.53 -8.25
CA GLU A 34 -5.86 10.75 -7.88
C GLU A 34 -4.34 10.59 -8.04
N VAL A 35 -3.79 9.43 -7.66
CA VAL A 35 -2.37 9.12 -7.89
C VAL A 35 -2.02 9.16 -9.38
N GLY A 36 -2.95 8.74 -10.25
CA GLY A 36 -2.82 8.83 -11.70
C GLY A 36 -2.74 10.26 -12.22
N GLU A 37 -3.48 11.18 -11.61
CA GLU A 37 -3.50 12.60 -11.97
C GLU A 37 -2.25 13.32 -11.46
N ARG A 38 -1.86 13.09 -10.20
CA ARG A 38 -0.76 13.82 -9.53
C ARG A 38 0.62 13.22 -9.81
N TRP A 39 0.73 11.89 -9.93
CA TRP A 39 1.98 11.17 -10.22
C TRP A 39 1.81 10.13 -11.34
N PRO A 40 1.65 10.57 -12.61
CA PRO A 40 1.37 9.67 -13.73
C PRO A 40 2.42 8.56 -13.92
N ARG A 41 3.70 8.86 -13.62
CA ARG A 41 4.79 7.87 -13.73
C ARG A 41 4.69 6.80 -12.65
N LEU A 42 4.37 7.17 -11.41
CA LEU A 42 4.12 6.23 -10.32
C LEU A 42 2.91 5.35 -10.64
N ALA A 43 1.81 5.96 -11.09
CA ALA A 43 0.60 5.23 -11.46
C ALA A 43 0.85 4.18 -12.54
N ARG A 44 1.66 4.47 -13.56
CA ARG A 44 2.06 3.50 -14.60
C ARG A 44 2.85 2.29 -14.06
N ARG A 45 3.55 2.45 -12.93
CA ARG A 45 4.24 1.35 -12.24
C ARG A 45 3.28 0.48 -11.42
N ILE A 46 2.18 1.06 -10.93
CA ILE A 46 1.19 0.39 -10.06
C ILE A 46 0.09 -0.28 -10.89
N ARG A 47 -0.44 0.45 -11.89
CA ARG A 47 -1.57 0.06 -12.73
C ARG A 47 -1.15 -0.23 -14.16
N ASP A 48 -1.91 -1.09 -14.83
CA ASP A 48 -1.82 -1.30 -16.27
C ASP A 48 -2.68 -0.28 -17.05
N GLU A 49 -2.70 -0.43 -18.37
CA GLU A 49 -3.42 0.45 -19.29
C GLU A 49 -4.95 0.34 -19.15
N GLN A 50 -5.44 -0.73 -18.52
CA GLN A 50 -6.86 -0.97 -18.26
C GLN A 50 -7.28 -0.39 -16.89
N GLY A 51 -6.34 0.17 -16.14
CA GLY A 51 -6.57 0.72 -14.79
C GLY A 51 -6.56 -0.33 -13.68
N ALA A 52 -6.27 -1.60 -14.00
CA ALA A 52 -6.15 -2.65 -13.00
C ALA A 52 -4.77 -2.61 -12.33
N VAL A 53 -4.71 -3.09 -11.08
CA VAL A 53 -3.43 -3.21 -10.36
C VAL A 53 -2.59 -4.31 -11.03
N ARG A 54 -1.35 -4.00 -11.40
CA ARG A 54 -0.47 -4.95 -12.08
C ARG A 54 -0.20 -6.18 -11.22
N ARG A 55 -0.19 -7.38 -11.82
CA ARG A 55 0.03 -8.68 -11.15
C ARG A 55 1.23 -8.74 -10.19
N TYR A 56 2.30 -7.97 -10.44
CA TYR A 56 3.51 -7.92 -9.61
C TYR A 56 3.52 -6.77 -8.58
N VAL A 57 2.38 -6.13 -8.33
CA VAL A 57 2.24 -5.05 -7.35
C VAL A 57 1.17 -5.43 -6.35
N ASN A 58 1.57 -5.67 -5.11
CA ASN A 58 0.65 -5.88 -4.00
C ASN A 58 0.33 -4.52 -3.37
N ILE A 59 -0.94 -4.33 -2.98
CA ILE A 59 -1.38 -3.12 -2.31
C ILE A 59 -2.04 -3.54 -1.02
N TYR A 60 -1.65 -2.89 0.07
CA TYR A 60 -2.22 -3.12 1.38
C TYR A 60 -2.95 -1.86 1.83
N VAL A 61 -4.11 -2.02 2.45
CA VAL A 61 -4.84 -0.93 3.11
C VAL A 61 -4.93 -1.31 4.58
N ASP A 62 -4.34 -0.50 5.45
CA ASP A 62 -4.30 -0.73 6.91
C ASP A 62 -3.75 -2.12 7.30
N GLY A 63 -2.81 -2.64 6.49
CA GLY A 63 -2.17 -3.95 6.69
C GLY A 63 -2.83 -5.12 5.96
N GLU A 64 -4.02 -4.93 5.40
CA GLU A 64 -4.77 -5.97 4.71
C GLU A 64 -4.52 -5.94 3.19
N ASP A 65 -4.28 -7.11 2.58
CA ASP A 65 -4.05 -7.21 1.12
C ASP A 65 -5.35 -6.90 0.36
N ALA A 66 -5.36 -5.78 -0.37
CA ALA A 66 -6.50 -5.33 -1.14
C ALA A 66 -6.96 -6.37 -2.17
N ARG A 67 -6.07 -7.23 -2.69
CA ARG A 67 -6.46 -8.29 -3.64
C ARG A 67 -7.24 -9.42 -3.00
N ARG A 68 -7.03 -9.66 -1.70
CA ARG A 68 -7.75 -10.68 -0.93
C ARG A 68 -9.07 -10.14 -0.35
N SER A 69 -9.16 -8.82 -0.24
CA SER A 69 -10.38 -8.08 0.12
C SER A 69 -11.24 -7.85 -1.13
N THR A 70 -11.62 -6.62 -1.44
CA THR A 70 -12.51 -6.24 -2.56
C THR A 70 -11.78 -5.56 -3.73
N GLY A 71 -10.45 -5.65 -3.78
CA GLY A 71 -9.65 -5.10 -4.87
C GLY A 71 -9.70 -3.57 -4.92
N LEU A 72 -10.06 -3.00 -6.07
CA LEU A 72 -10.21 -1.55 -6.22
C LEU A 72 -11.36 -0.98 -5.39
N ASP A 73 -12.32 -1.80 -4.99
CA ASP A 73 -13.43 -1.40 -4.13
C ASP A 73 -13.08 -1.50 -2.64
N THR A 74 -11.81 -1.77 -2.29
CA THR A 74 -11.35 -1.82 -0.89
C THR A 74 -11.64 -0.47 -0.23
N PRO A 75 -12.40 -0.43 0.89
CA PRO A 75 -12.71 0.82 1.57
C PRO A 75 -11.45 1.52 2.07
N VAL A 76 -11.38 2.84 1.87
CA VAL A 76 -10.27 3.68 2.36
C VAL A 76 -10.84 4.84 3.15
N SER A 77 -10.45 4.95 4.42
CA SER A 77 -10.84 6.05 5.29
C SER A 77 -9.87 7.23 5.20
N ALA A 78 -10.24 8.36 5.79
CA ALA A 78 -9.34 9.51 5.89
C ALA A 78 -8.11 9.26 6.77
N ALA A 79 -8.13 8.23 7.61
CA ALA A 79 -7.02 7.84 8.48
C ALA A 79 -6.23 6.64 7.95
N SER A 80 -6.64 6.07 6.81
CA SER A 80 -6.06 4.84 6.30
C SER A 80 -4.66 5.03 5.73
N GLU A 81 -3.82 4.03 5.96
CA GLU A 81 -2.49 3.92 5.37
C GLU A 81 -2.52 2.89 4.24
N ILE A 82 -2.02 3.29 3.06
CA ILE A 82 -2.00 2.48 1.85
C ILE A 82 -0.56 2.19 1.51
N GLN A 83 -0.19 0.92 1.36
CA GLN A 83 1.18 0.54 1.06
C GLN A 83 1.28 -0.15 -0.29
N VAL A 84 2.19 0.32 -1.13
CA VAL A 84 2.49 -0.28 -2.44
C VAL A 84 3.76 -1.12 -2.32
N LEU A 85 3.68 -2.41 -2.68
CA LEU A 85 4.82 -3.32 -2.66
C LEU A 85 4.97 -4.02 -4.02
N PRO A 86 6.01 -3.69 -4.80
CA PRO A 86 6.36 -4.50 -5.95
C PRO A 86 6.90 -5.85 -5.45
N SER A 87 6.42 -6.96 -6.01
CA SER A 87 6.77 -8.33 -5.61
C SER A 87 8.27 -8.65 -5.75
N VAL A 88 9.04 -7.80 -6.43
CA VAL A 88 10.51 -7.91 -6.55
C VAL A 88 11.27 -7.26 -5.37
N ALA A 89 10.61 -6.50 -4.49
CA ALA A 89 11.25 -5.77 -3.38
C ALA A 89 11.56 -6.63 -2.14
N GLY A 90 11.91 -7.91 -2.34
CA GLY A 90 12.29 -8.84 -1.26
C GLY A 90 13.64 -8.54 -0.58
N GLY A 91 14.38 -7.51 -1.00
CA GLY A 91 15.72 -7.21 -0.49
C GLY A 91 15.78 -5.97 0.40
N SER A 92 15.98 -6.17 1.70
CA SER A 92 16.71 -5.26 2.62
C SER A 92 16.03 -3.99 3.17
N ALA A 93 14.94 -3.47 2.60
CA ALA A 93 14.29 -2.23 3.10
C ALA A 93 12.92 -2.43 3.78
N PHE A 94 12.28 -3.59 3.59
CA PHE A 94 10.91 -3.85 4.03
C PHE A 94 10.77 -4.16 5.54
N SER A 95 11.84 -4.65 6.18
CA SER A 95 11.74 -5.38 7.45
C SER A 95 11.75 -4.54 8.74
N ARG A 96 11.92 -3.21 8.72
CA ARG A 96 12.20 -2.45 9.96
C ARG A 96 11.04 -1.73 10.63
N ARG A 97 9.85 -1.66 10.04
CA ARG A 97 8.71 -0.95 10.65
C ARG A 97 7.42 -1.75 10.72
N TRP A 98 7.30 -2.84 9.97
CA TRP A 98 6.12 -3.69 9.98
C TRP A 98 6.54 -5.09 10.43
N SER A 99 6.57 -5.30 11.75
CA SER A 99 6.52 -6.65 12.29
C SER A 99 5.17 -7.25 11.90
N ILE A 100 5.18 -8.49 11.45
CA ILE A 100 4.03 -9.35 11.14
C ILE A 100 3.16 -9.66 12.40
N ALA A 101 3.12 -8.77 13.40
CA ALA A 101 2.42 -9.00 14.65
C ALA A 101 1.76 -7.72 15.16
N ASP A 102 0.53 -7.49 14.72
CA ASP A 102 -0.55 -7.10 15.64
C ASP A 102 -1.80 -7.86 15.20
N ASP A 103 -1.75 -9.16 15.45
CA ASP A 103 -2.86 -10.10 15.41
C ASP A 103 -3.66 -9.88 16.71
N PRO A 104 -4.90 -9.33 16.68
CA PRO A 104 -5.71 -9.20 17.87
C PRO A 104 -6.34 -10.56 18.22
N GLY A 105 -5.52 -11.57 18.49
CA GLY A 105 -6.00 -12.96 18.64
C GLY A 105 -5.13 -13.91 19.46
N VAL A 106 -3.85 -13.63 19.72
CA VAL A 106 -3.00 -14.59 20.46
C VAL A 106 -2.58 -14.03 21.82
N ARG A 107 -3.49 -14.14 22.80
CA ARG A 107 -3.13 -14.12 24.22
C ARG A 107 -2.98 -15.57 24.68
N GLY A 108 -1.74 -16.04 24.72
CA GLY A 108 -1.41 -17.40 25.18
C GLY A 108 0.01 -17.45 25.71
N SER A 109 0.12 -17.35 27.03
CA SER A 109 1.30 -17.53 27.87
C SER A 109 2.31 -18.56 27.36
N ASN A 110 3.60 -18.19 27.35
CA ASN A 110 4.65 -19.19 27.50
C ASN A 110 5.72 -18.67 28.46
N THR A 111 5.50 -18.99 29.74
CA THR A 111 6.52 -19.07 30.78
C THR A 111 7.62 -20.00 30.29
N ARG A 112 8.86 -19.55 30.25
CA ARG A 112 10.02 -20.44 30.09
C ARG A 112 10.72 -20.63 31.44
N PRO A 113 11.24 -21.85 31.69
CA PRO A 113 11.81 -22.25 32.98
C PRO A 113 13.12 -21.53 33.29
#